data_AF-A0A931U5F1-F1
#
_entry.id   AF-A0A931U5F1-F1
#
_cell.length_a   1.000
_cell.length_b   1.000
_cell.length_c   1.000
_cell.angle_alpha   90.00
_cell.angle_beta   90.00
_cell.angle_gamma   90.00
#
_symmetry.space_group_name_H-M   'P 1'
#
loop_
_entity.id
_entity.type
_entity.pdbx_description
1 polymer ?
#
loop_
_entity_poly.entity_id
_entity_poly.type
_entity_poly.pdbx_seq_one_letter_code
_entity_poly.pdbx_strand_id
1 'polypeptide(L)'
;MPIGAAVAIAVLATVLLSLGPRSPYTHANLAPELDPRYTRTEQVVVDEPAPYSGPGLVAPLAAGDLIARGRALLVTRGCASCHGLAGQGGSVGPPIAGFDLETLQDKVHKGPGGMPAYHSGEIGDEDLAAVVAYLQSVGKQKDAGDTPAKERTP
;
A
#
# COMPACT_ATOMS: atom_id res chain seq x y z
N MET A 1 40.29 -4.97 19.53
CA MET A 1 39.45 -6.15 19.20
C MET A 1 40.27 -7.02 18.27
N PRO A 2 40.51 -8.32 18.57
CA PRO A 2 41.41 -9.13 17.76
C PRO A 2 40.82 -9.28 16.36
N ILE A 3 41.66 -9.08 15.34
CA ILE A 3 41.31 -9.08 13.91
C ILE A 3 40.47 -10.32 13.54
N GLY A 4 40.66 -11.45 14.23
CA GLY A 4 39.87 -12.67 14.04
C GLY A 4 38.35 -12.52 14.30
N ALA A 5 37.93 -11.68 15.24
CA ALA A 5 36.51 -11.49 15.54
C ALA A 5 35.79 -10.72 14.41
N ALA A 6 36.44 -9.72 13.82
CA ALA A 6 35.88 -8.94 12.73
C ALA A 6 35.72 -9.78 11.45
N VAL A 7 36.70 -10.64 11.14
CA VAL A 7 36.65 -11.54 9.99
C VAL A 7 35.54 -12.59 10.16
N ALA A 8 35.39 -13.16 11.36
CA ALA A 8 34.33 -14.14 11.64
C ALA A 8 32.92 -13.54 11.47
N ILE A 9 32.70 -12.31 11.93
CA ILE A 9 31.43 -11.60 11.79
C ILE A 9 31.12 -11.30 10.32
N ALA A 10 32.12 -10.84 9.54
CA ALA A 10 31.94 -10.55 8.12
C ALA A 10 31.60 -11.82 7.31
N VAL A 11 32.25 -12.95 7.60
CA VAL A 11 31.95 -14.24 6.96
C VAL A 11 30.53 -14.69 7.31
N LEU A 12 30.15 -14.64 8.59
CA LEU A 12 28.80 -15.03 9.02
C LEU A 12 27.72 -14.16 8.37
N ALA A 13 27.93 -12.84 8.33
CA ALA A 13 26.98 -11.91 7.70
C ALA A 13 26.82 -12.20 6.19
N THR A 14 27.93 -12.46 5.49
CA THR A 14 27.90 -12.79 4.06
C THR A 14 27.20 -14.13 3.79
N VAL A 15 27.40 -15.12 4.66
CA VAL A 15 26.69 -16.41 4.61
C VAL A 15 25.19 -16.22 4.84
N LEU A 16 24.78 -15.48 5.89
CA LEU A 16 23.37 -15.23 6.18
C LEU A 16 22.67 -14.45 5.06
N LEU A 17 23.32 -13.42 4.50
CA LEU A 17 22.79 -12.64 3.36
C LEU A 17 22.71 -13.44 2.06
N SER A 18 23.53 -14.47 1.88
CA SER A 18 23.52 -15.31 0.67
C SER A 18 22.58 -16.50 0.76
N LEU A 19 22.23 -16.97 1.98
CA LEU A 19 21.27 -18.05 2.21
C LEU A 19 19.82 -17.61 2.01
N GLY A 20 19.43 -16.41 2.46
CA GLY A 20 18.05 -15.94 2.34
C GLY A 20 17.53 -15.91 0.88
N PRO A 21 18.23 -15.27 -0.07
CA PRO A 21 17.80 -15.19 -1.46
C PRO A 21 17.91 -16.50 -2.25
N ARG A 22 18.68 -17.49 -1.76
CA ARG A 22 18.96 -18.75 -2.46
C ARG A 22 18.34 -19.97 -1.80
N SER A 23 17.71 -19.81 -0.63
CA SER A 23 17.04 -20.91 0.04
C SER A 23 15.74 -21.25 -0.70
N PRO A 24 15.61 -22.46 -1.26
CA PRO A 24 14.36 -22.87 -1.90
C PRO A 24 13.21 -23.05 -0.89
N TYR A 25 13.48 -22.92 0.42
CA TYR A 25 12.53 -23.19 1.49
C TYR A 25 12.00 -21.94 2.21
N THR A 26 12.49 -20.74 1.88
CA THR A 26 11.86 -19.50 2.36
C THR A 26 10.64 -19.22 1.47
N HIS A 27 9.48 -19.03 2.10
CA HIS A 27 8.08 -19.06 1.62
C HIS A 27 7.67 -18.25 0.36
N ALA A 28 8.60 -17.74 -0.45
CA ALA A 28 8.32 -17.00 -1.68
C ALA A 28 8.55 -17.81 -2.98
N ASN A 29 9.16 -18.99 -2.91
CA ASN A 29 9.46 -19.76 -4.13
C ASN A 29 8.35 -20.80 -4.41
N LEU A 30 7.42 -20.45 -5.30
CA LEU A 30 6.26 -21.26 -5.69
C LEU A 30 6.52 -22.15 -6.91
N ALA A 31 7.76 -22.25 -7.37
CA ALA A 31 8.10 -23.01 -8.57
C ALA A 31 8.04 -24.53 -8.29
N PRO A 32 7.05 -25.26 -8.85
CA PRO A 32 6.86 -26.69 -8.60
C PRO A 32 7.97 -27.57 -9.20
N GLU A 33 8.79 -26.98 -10.07
CA GLU A 33 9.82 -27.69 -10.83
C GLU A 33 11.11 -27.98 -10.03
N LEU A 34 11.28 -27.34 -8.86
CA LEU A 34 12.54 -27.39 -8.10
C LEU A 34 12.64 -28.57 -7.12
N ASP A 35 11.54 -29.16 -6.67
CA ASP A 35 11.57 -30.40 -5.87
C ASP A 35 10.29 -31.24 -6.03
N PRO A 36 10.32 -32.39 -6.73
CA PRO A 36 9.17 -33.28 -6.87
C PRO A 36 8.77 -33.96 -5.54
N ARG A 37 9.60 -33.88 -4.49
CA ARG A 37 9.25 -34.32 -3.13
C ARG A 37 8.55 -33.23 -2.34
N TYR A 38 8.61 -31.97 -2.78
CA TYR A 38 7.83 -30.87 -2.22
C TYR A 38 6.45 -30.82 -2.89
N THR A 39 5.71 -31.92 -2.76
CA THR A 39 4.27 -31.90 -2.98
C THR A 39 3.66 -31.25 -1.75
N ARG A 40 3.22 -29.99 -1.88
CA ARG A 40 2.25 -29.46 -0.90
C ARG A 40 1.13 -30.49 -0.86
N THR A 41 0.76 -30.96 0.34
CA THR A 41 -0.44 -31.78 0.52
C THR A 41 -1.53 -31.15 -0.32
N GLU A 42 -2.01 -31.88 -1.33
CA GLU A 42 -3.07 -31.37 -2.20
C GLU A 42 -4.14 -30.81 -1.28
N GLN A 43 -4.45 -29.52 -1.41
CA GLN A 43 -5.51 -28.94 -0.61
C GLN A 43 -6.77 -29.66 -1.06
N VAL A 44 -7.16 -30.69 -0.32
CA VAL A 44 -8.44 -31.36 -0.50
C VAL A 44 -9.45 -30.28 -0.20
N VAL A 45 -10.04 -29.75 -1.27
CA VAL A 45 -11.15 -28.82 -1.21
C VAL A 45 -12.34 -29.68 -0.74
N VAL A 46 -12.61 -29.63 0.57
CA VAL A 46 -13.63 -30.48 1.22
C VAL A 46 -15.04 -29.98 0.90
N ASP A 47 -15.19 -28.74 0.39
CA ASP A 47 -16.47 -28.08 0.14
C ASP A 47 -16.48 -27.29 -1.19
N GLU A 48 -17.66 -26.97 -1.73
CA GLU A 48 -17.78 -25.99 -2.82
C GLU A 48 -17.11 -24.66 -2.43
N PRO A 49 -16.44 -23.95 -3.38
CA PRO A 49 -15.81 -22.68 -3.10
C PRO A 49 -16.84 -21.67 -2.60
N ALA A 50 -16.93 -21.50 -1.28
CA ALA A 50 -17.75 -20.47 -0.68
C ALA A 50 -17.15 -19.11 -1.07
N PRO A 51 -17.93 -18.17 -1.62
CA PRO A 51 -17.43 -16.84 -1.89
C PRO A 51 -16.96 -16.22 -0.58
N TYR A 52 -15.65 -15.96 -0.49
CA TYR A 52 -15.07 -15.24 0.64
C TYR A 52 -15.68 -13.84 0.67
N SER A 53 -16.65 -13.63 1.55
CA SER A 53 -17.37 -12.35 1.66
C SER A 53 -16.59 -11.31 2.49
N GLY A 54 -15.37 -11.65 2.92
CA GLY A 54 -14.53 -10.81 3.76
C GLY A 54 -15.16 -10.45 5.11
N PRO A 55 -14.47 -9.67 5.96
CA PRO A 55 -15.03 -9.12 7.20
C PRO A 55 -16.11 -8.04 6.98
N GLY A 56 -16.76 -8.00 5.80
CA GLY A 56 -17.69 -6.92 5.43
C GLY A 56 -17.04 -5.55 5.20
N LEU A 57 -15.70 -5.47 5.26
CA LEU A 57 -14.93 -4.24 5.03
C LEU A 57 -14.77 -3.89 3.54
N VAL A 58 -15.25 -4.76 2.65
CA VAL A 58 -15.14 -4.63 1.19
C VAL A 58 -16.51 -4.66 0.52
N ALA A 59 -17.56 -4.19 1.19
CA ALA A 59 -18.83 -3.92 0.49
C ALA A 59 -18.49 -3.15 -0.80
N PRO A 60 -18.84 -3.67 -1.99
CA PRO A 60 -18.58 -2.97 -3.23
C PRO A 60 -19.17 -1.59 -3.05
N LEU A 61 -18.30 -0.59 -3.12
CA LEU A 61 -18.75 0.80 -3.13
C LEU A 61 -19.78 0.89 -4.23
N ALA A 62 -21.04 1.15 -3.83
CA ALA A 62 -22.14 1.20 -4.77
C ALA A 62 -21.68 2.05 -5.95
N ALA A 63 -21.80 1.52 -7.17
CA ALA A 63 -21.45 2.23 -8.39
C ALA A 63 -22.26 3.54 -8.41
N GLY A 64 -21.67 4.62 -7.93
CA GLY A 64 -22.38 5.86 -7.62
C GLY A 64 -21.74 6.71 -6.52
N ASP A 65 -21.07 6.12 -5.53
CA ASP A 65 -20.38 6.90 -4.48
C ASP A 65 -18.90 7.11 -4.83
N LEU A 66 -18.64 8.12 -5.66
CA LEU A 66 -17.29 8.53 -6.07
C LEU A 66 -16.40 8.91 -4.88
N ILE A 67 -16.97 9.51 -3.83
CA ILE A 67 -16.22 9.93 -2.64
C ILE A 67 -15.73 8.70 -1.88
N ALA A 68 -16.62 7.74 -1.65
CA ALA A 68 -16.25 6.54 -0.93
C ALA A 68 -15.32 5.64 -1.77
N ARG A 69 -15.48 5.58 -3.11
CA ARG A 69 -14.52 4.96 -4.05
C ARG A 69 -13.14 5.61 -3.95
N GLY A 70 -13.08 6.94 -4.00
CA GLY A 70 -11.84 7.69 -3.87
C GLY A 70 -11.12 7.45 -2.55
N ARG A 71 -11.87 7.40 -1.44
CA ARG A 71 -11.32 7.05 -0.12
C ARG A 71 -10.70 5.67 -0.12
N ALA A 72 -11.39 4.68 -0.68
CA ALA A 72 -10.90 3.32 -0.74
C ALA A 72 -9.62 3.24 -1.57
N LEU A 73 -9.60 3.84 -2.77
CA LEU A 73 -8.43 3.88 -3.64
C LEU A 73 -7.23 4.56 -2.97
N LEU A 74 -7.43 5.68 -2.27
CA LEU A 74 -6.36 6.37 -1.56
C LEU A 74 -5.65 5.46 -0.55
N VAL A 75 -6.38 4.52 0.08
CA VAL A 75 -5.84 3.55 1.03
C VAL A 75 -5.27 2.32 0.31
N THR A 76 -6.05 1.68 -0.57
CA THR A 76 -5.68 0.41 -1.19
C THR A 76 -4.56 0.54 -2.20
N ARG A 77 -4.38 1.72 -2.81
CA ARG A 77 -3.25 2.04 -3.69
C ARG A 77 -2.05 2.60 -2.94
N GLY A 78 -2.11 2.68 -1.61
CA GLY A 78 -0.99 3.08 -0.76
C GLY A 78 -0.72 4.58 -0.68
N CYS A 79 -1.47 5.43 -1.38
CA CYS A 79 -1.27 6.89 -1.39
C CYS A 79 -1.30 7.48 0.04
N ALA A 80 -2.24 7.01 0.87
CA ALA A 80 -2.43 7.48 2.24
C ALA A 80 -1.22 7.22 3.16
N SER A 81 -0.35 6.26 2.82
CA SER A 81 0.84 5.94 3.63
C SER A 81 1.85 7.09 3.69
N CYS A 82 1.93 7.89 2.60
CA CYS A 82 2.81 9.04 2.51
C CYS A 82 2.04 10.36 2.65
N HIS A 83 0.84 10.44 2.08
CA HIS A 83 0.07 11.68 1.97
C HIS A 83 -1.05 11.83 3.02
N GLY A 84 -1.21 10.86 3.91
CA GLY A 84 -2.22 10.87 4.97
C GLY A 84 -3.63 10.47 4.48
N LEU A 85 -4.48 10.06 5.42
CA LEU A 85 -5.83 9.53 5.16
C LEU A 85 -6.81 10.54 4.54
N ALA A 86 -6.55 11.84 4.69
CA ALA A 86 -7.32 12.93 4.10
C ALA A 86 -6.51 13.74 3.09
N GLY A 87 -5.34 13.22 2.65
CA GLY A 87 -4.43 13.96 1.77
C GLY A 87 -3.76 15.17 2.44
N GLN A 88 -3.77 15.25 3.77
CA GLN A 88 -3.22 16.37 4.54
C GLN A 88 -1.68 16.44 4.53
N GLY A 89 -1.01 15.42 3.98
CA GLY A 89 0.44 15.30 3.98
C GLY A 89 1.02 14.80 5.29
N GLY A 90 2.34 14.69 5.32
CA GLY A 90 3.12 14.28 6.49
C GLY A 90 4.61 14.51 6.27
N SER A 91 5.44 13.79 7.03
CA SER A 91 6.90 13.83 6.88
C SER A 91 7.41 13.14 5.62
N VAL A 92 6.63 12.22 5.05
CA VAL A 92 7.02 11.42 3.88
C VAL A 92 6.53 12.04 2.57
N GLY A 93 5.25 12.45 2.51
CA GLY A 93 4.65 13.04 1.33
C GLY A 93 3.99 14.40 1.62
N PRO A 94 4.04 15.35 0.67
CA PRO A 94 3.39 16.65 0.82
C PRO A 94 1.85 16.53 0.87
N PRO A 95 1.13 17.56 1.30
CA PRO A 95 -0.32 17.61 1.17
C PRO A 95 -0.75 17.54 -0.30
N ILE A 96 -1.79 16.74 -0.56
CA ILE A 96 -2.46 16.59 -1.87
C ILE A 96 -3.95 16.94 -1.80
N ALA A 97 -4.47 17.23 -0.60
CA ALA A 97 -5.81 17.77 -0.44
C ALA A 97 -5.95 19.05 -1.26
N GLY A 98 -6.97 19.11 -2.12
CA GLY A 98 -7.24 20.25 -2.99
C GLY A 98 -6.60 20.19 -4.38
N PHE A 99 -5.87 19.13 -4.73
CA PHE A 99 -5.42 18.93 -6.12
C PHE A 99 -6.62 18.74 -7.05
N ASP A 100 -6.52 19.28 -8.26
CA ASP A 100 -7.41 18.95 -9.37
C ASP A 100 -6.95 17.65 -10.06
N LEU A 101 -7.76 17.16 -10.99
CA LEU A 101 -7.51 15.90 -11.68
C LEU A 101 -6.23 15.95 -12.51
N GLU A 102 -6.01 17.03 -13.26
CA GLU A 102 -4.85 17.18 -14.12
C GLU A 102 -3.54 17.20 -13.30
N THR A 103 -3.51 17.95 -12.20
CA THR A 103 -2.35 18.00 -11.30
C THR A 103 -2.13 16.63 -10.65
N LEU A 104 -3.19 15.96 -10.20
CA LEU A 104 -3.05 14.65 -9.57
C LEU A 104 -2.53 13.61 -10.57
N GLN A 105 -3.08 13.57 -11.79
CA GLN A 105 -2.61 12.69 -12.87
C GLN A 105 -1.14 12.94 -13.21
N ASP A 106 -0.75 14.20 -13.41
CA ASP A 106 0.64 14.57 -13.71
C ASP A 106 1.60 14.03 -12.65
N LYS A 107 1.27 14.24 -11.37
CA LYS A 107 2.14 13.82 -10.26
C LYS A 107 2.14 12.30 -10.10
N VAL A 108 0.98 11.65 -10.15
CA VAL A 108 0.85 10.20 -9.97
C VAL A 108 1.58 9.44 -11.09
N HIS A 109 1.48 9.89 -12.33
CA HIS A 109 2.14 9.24 -13.46
C HIS A 109 3.65 9.54 -13.54
N LYS A 110 4.11 10.70 -13.05
CA LYS A 110 5.55 11.04 -13.05
C LYS A 110 6.31 10.54 -11.83
N GLY A 111 5.66 10.43 -10.67
CA GLY A 111 6.30 10.02 -9.42
C GLY A 111 7.44 10.95 -8.94
N PRO A 112 7.21 12.26 -8.70
CA PRO A 112 8.25 13.17 -8.21
C PRO A 112 8.71 12.85 -6.78
N GLY A 113 9.96 13.20 -6.47
CA GLY A 113 10.46 13.25 -5.10
C GLY A 113 10.55 11.89 -4.39
N GLY A 114 10.74 10.81 -5.14
CA GLY A 114 10.76 9.44 -4.59
C GLY A 114 9.39 8.80 -4.45
N MET A 115 8.31 9.48 -4.86
CA MET A 115 6.99 8.85 -5.03
C MET A 115 7.05 7.84 -6.19
N PRO A 116 6.55 6.60 -6.03
CA PRO A 116 6.41 5.67 -7.15
C PRO A 116 5.52 6.26 -8.25
N ALA A 117 5.90 6.04 -9.52
CA ALA A 117 5.03 6.35 -10.65
C ALA A 117 3.99 5.24 -10.79
N TYR A 118 2.71 5.59 -10.87
CA TYR A 118 1.62 4.65 -11.13
C TYR A 118 1.18 4.79 -12.58
N HIS A 119 1.02 3.69 -13.29
CA HIS A 119 0.66 3.71 -14.71
C HIS A 119 -0.85 3.53 -14.88
N SER A 120 -1.40 3.87 -16.04
CA SER A 120 -2.85 3.78 -16.29
C SER A 120 -3.44 2.37 -16.13
N GLY A 121 -2.63 1.32 -16.28
CA GLY A 121 -3.02 -0.07 -15.99
C GLY A 121 -3.14 -0.40 -14.50
N GLU A 122 -2.55 0.43 -13.64
CA GLU A 122 -2.62 0.28 -12.18
C GLU A 122 -3.71 1.16 -11.59
N ILE A 123 -3.75 2.44 -11.98
CA ILE A 123 -4.77 3.41 -11.59
C ILE A 123 -5.19 4.25 -12.80
N GLY A 124 -6.45 4.10 -13.21
CA GLY A 124 -7.01 4.80 -14.37
C GLY A 124 -7.47 6.22 -14.06
N ASP A 125 -7.86 6.95 -15.10
CA ASP A 125 -8.33 8.33 -14.99
C ASP A 125 -9.62 8.43 -14.17
N GLU A 126 -10.51 7.46 -14.31
CA GLU A 126 -11.75 7.35 -13.54
C GLU A 126 -11.49 7.06 -12.05
N ASP A 127 -10.44 6.31 -11.74
CA ASP A 127 -10.01 6.05 -10.37
C ASP A 127 -9.40 7.31 -9.76
N LEU A 128 -8.55 8.02 -10.51
CA LEU A 128 -7.98 9.29 -10.07
C LEU A 128 -9.05 10.38 -9.90
N ALA A 129 -10.07 10.41 -10.75
CA ALA A 129 -11.22 11.30 -10.61
C ALA A 129 -11.99 11.00 -9.31
N ALA A 130 -12.17 9.73 -8.95
CA ALA A 130 -12.77 9.34 -7.67
C ALA A 130 -11.90 9.81 -6.48
N VAL A 131 -10.58 9.62 -6.56
CA VAL A 131 -9.64 10.11 -5.52
C VAL A 131 -9.73 11.62 -5.35
N VAL A 132 -9.77 12.39 -6.43
CA VAL A 132 -9.97 13.85 -6.38
C VAL A 132 -11.29 14.21 -5.72
N ALA A 133 -12.39 13.55 -6.09
CA ALA A 133 -13.69 13.78 -5.47
C ALA A 133 -13.65 13.57 -3.95
N TYR A 134 -12.94 12.53 -3.48
CA TYR A 134 -12.69 12.33 -2.06
C TYR A 134 -11.87 13.45 -1.43
N LEU A 135 -10.70 13.78 -2.01
CA LEU A 135 -9.80 14.81 -1.50
C LEU A 135 -10.49 16.18 -1.40
N GLN A 136 -11.35 16.52 -2.35
CA GLN A 136 -12.16 17.74 -2.32
C GLN A 136 -13.27 17.69 -1.25
N SER A 137 -13.85 16.52 -0.97
CA SER A 137 -14.89 16.37 0.06
C SER A 137 -14.34 16.58 1.48
N VAL A 138 -13.11 16.13 1.74
CA VAL A 138 -12.48 16.24 3.06
C VAL A 138 -11.78 17.59 3.26
N GLY A 139 -11.35 18.25 2.19
CA GLY A 139 -10.86 19.64 2.24
C GLY A 139 -11.93 20.60 2.77
N LYS A 140 -13.17 20.46 2.32
CA LYS A 140 -14.32 21.27 2.78
C LYS A 140 -14.70 21.02 4.26
N GLN A 141 -14.36 19.85 4.81
CA GLN A 141 -14.64 19.52 6.22
C GLN A 141 -13.69 20.27 7.18
N LYS A 142 -12.46 20.59 6.74
CA LYS A 142 -11.52 21.40 7.51
C LYS A 142 -12.07 22.82 7.74
N ASP A 143 -12.75 23.37 6.75
CA ASP A 143 -13.36 24.71 6.83
C ASP A 143 -14.61 24.75 7.73
N ALA A 144 -15.18 23.60 8.08
CA ALA A 144 -16.39 23.47 8.90
C ALA A 144 -16.13 22.95 10.34
N GLY A 145 -14.88 22.57 10.67
CA GLY A 145 -14.58 21.74 11.83
C GLY A 145 -13.57 22.27 12.84
N ASP A 146 -12.95 23.43 12.63
CA ASP A 146 -11.94 23.95 13.55
C ASP A 146 -12.56 24.75 14.72
N THR A 147 -13.11 24.04 15.70
CA THR A 147 -12.96 24.48 17.10
C THR A 147 -11.77 23.70 17.67
N PRO A 148 -10.68 24.37 18.08
CA PRO A 148 -9.47 23.67 18.52
C PRO A 148 -9.77 22.87 19.79
N ALA A 149 -9.55 21.56 19.70
CA ALA A 149 -9.56 20.66 20.85
C ALA A 149 -8.44 21.12 21.80
N LYS A 150 -8.86 21.73 22.92
CA LYS A 150 -8.00 22.12 24.03
C LYS A 150 -7.10 20.96 24.44
N GLU A 151 -5.79 21.20 24.36
CA GLU A 151 -4.70 20.37 24.86
C GLU A 151 -5.08 19.70 26.19
N ARG A 152 -5.13 18.37 26.21
CA ARG A 152 -5.29 17.60 27.45
C ARG A 152 -3.91 17.17 27.92
N THR A 153 -3.23 18.07 28.63
CA THR A 153 -2.02 17.75 29.41
C THR A 153 -2.40 16.82 30.58
N PRO A 154 -1.58 15.82 30.93
CA PRO A 154 -1.82 14.92 32.06
C PRO A 154 -1.83 15.63 33.41
#